data_AF-L7EW91-F1
#
_entry.id   AF-L7EW91-F1
#
_cell.length_a   1.000
_cell.length_b   1.000
_cell.length_c   1.000
_cell.angle_alpha   90.00
_cell.angle_beta   90.00
_cell.angle_gamma   90.00
#
_symmetry.space_group_name_H-M   'P 1'
#
loop_
_entity.id
_entity.type
_entity.pdbx_description
1 polymer ?
#
loop_
_entity_poly.entity_id
_entity_poly.type
_entity_poly.pdbx_seq_one_letter_code
_entity_poly.pdbx_strand_id
1 'polypeptide(L)' 'MPLFCFNTPADYLDAARQMADSGRPALARLLAEEAADRVAEPAEVARILAEFPGPTLRQED' A
#
# COMPACT_ATOMS: atom_id res chain seq x y z
N MET A 1 21.49 -0.01 -9.88
CA MET A 1 20.46 -0.65 -9.04
C MET A 1 19.73 0.46 -8.29
N PRO A 2 18.46 0.79 -8.59
CA PRO A 2 17.74 1.74 -7.75
C PRO A 2 17.36 1.01 -6.47
N LEU A 3 18.03 1.40 -5.39
CA LEU A 3 17.58 1.18 -4.03
C LEU A 3 16.27 1.96 -3.91
N PHE A 4 15.15 1.27 -3.70
CA PHE A 4 13.88 1.90 -3.36
C PHE A 4 14.07 2.68 -2.06
N CYS A 5 14.52 3.93 -2.19
CA CYS A 5 14.53 4.87 -1.10
C CYS A 5 13.08 5.31 -0.96
N PHE A 6 12.32 4.52 -0.19
CA PHE A 6 10.97 4.82 0.24
C PHE A 6 10.93 6.12 1.05
N ASN A 7 11.05 7.25 0.37
CA ASN A 7 11.14 8.57 0.98
C ASN A 7 9.81 9.32 0.90
N THR A 8 8.86 8.81 0.10
CA THR A 8 7.56 9.44 -0.13
C THR A 8 6.44 8.39 -0.08
N PRO A 9 5.22 8.78 0.34
CA PRO A 9 4.07 7.88 0.36
C PRO A 9 3.75 7.30 -1.02
N ALA A 10 4.05 8.01 -2.11
CA ALA A 10 3.90 7.51 -3.47
C ALA A 10 4.78 6.28 -3.77
N ASP A 11 5.98 6.22 -3.21
CA ASP A 11 6.89 5.07 -3.40
C ASP A 11 6.37 3.82 -2.67
N TYR A 12 5.81 4.01 -1.47
CA TYR A 12 5.11 2.95 -0.74
C TYR A 12 3.88 2.45 -1.51
N LEU A 13 3.14 3.33 -2.18
CA LEU A 13 1.99 2.95 -3.02
C LEU A 13 2.38 2.20 -4.28
N ASP A 14 3.46 2.61 -4.94
CA ASP A 14 3.96 1.91 -6.13
C ASP A 14 4.39 0.48 -5.76
N ALA A 15 5.14 0.33 -4.66
CA ALA A 15 5.47 -0.99 -4.13
C ALA A 15 4.22 -1.77 -3.71
N ALA A 16 3.25 -1.14 -3.06
CA ALA A 16 1.99 -1.79 -2.71
C ALA A 16 1.27 -2.34 -3.96
N ARG A 17 1.22 -1.55 -5.04
CA ARG A 17 0.62 -1.98 -6.31
C ARG A 17 1.38 -3.14 -6.93
N GLN A 18 2.72 -3.11 -6.89
CA GLN A 18 3.56 -4.20 -7.36
C GLN A 18 3.37 -5.49 -6.55
N MET A 19 3.15 -5.38 -5.23
CA MET A 19 2.82 -6.51 -4.36
C MET A 19 1.44 -7.09 -4.65
N ALA A 20 0.45 -6.23 -4.94
CA ALA A 20 -0.90 -6.66 -5.32
C ALA A 20 -0.89 -7.39 -6.67
N ASP A 21 -0.17 -6.86 -7.66
CA ASP A 21 0.01 -7.47 -8.98
C ASP A 21 0.75 -8.82 -8.88
N SER A 22 1.71 -8.93 -7.96
CA SER A 22 2.41 -10.18 -7.66
C SER A 22 1.56 -11.22 -6.90
N GLY A 23 0.28 -10.94 -6.64
CA GLY A 23 -0.62 -11.84 -5.92
C GLY A 23 -0.43 -11.85 -4.41
N ARG A 24 0.17 -10.80 -3.83
CA ARG A 24 0.34 -10.65 -2.37
C ARG A 24 -0.48 -9.47 -1.82
N PRO A 25 -1.82 -9.58 -1.81
CA PRO A 25 -2.70 -8.48 -1.43
C PRO A 25 -2.51 -8.04 0.04
N ALA A 26 -2.12 -8.95 0.93
CA ALA A 26 -1.85 -8.60 2.33
C ALA A 26 -0.61 -7.70 2.51
N LEU A 27 0.46 -7.95 1.75
CA LEU A 27 1.65 -7.08 1.76
C LEU A 27 1.36 -5.73 1.13
N ALA A 28 0.55 -5.70 0.06
CA ALA A 28 0.09 -4.46 -0.56
C ALA A 28 -0.67 -3.57 0.43
N ARG A 29 -1.59 -4.15 1.20
CA ARG A 29 -2.37 -3.45 2.21
C ARG A 29 -1.49 -2.83 3.30
N LEU A 30 -0.50 -3.58 3.81
CA LEU A 30 0.41 -3.09 4.84
C LEU A 30 1.17 -1.85 4.37
N LEU A 31 1.69 -1.89 3.14
CA LEU A 31 2.36 -0.76 2.51
C LEU A 31 1.42 0.43 2.28
N ALA A 32 0.17 0.18 1.91
CA ALA A 32 -0.85 1.20 1.74
C ALA A 32 -1.24 1.88 3.07
N GLU A 33 -1.34 1.12 4.17
CA GLU A 33 -1.56 1.67 5.52
C GLU A 33 -0.37 2.52 5.97
N GLU A 34 0.85 2.06 5.70
CA GLU A 34 2.08 2.78 6.02
C GLU A 34 2.29 4.03 5.15
N ALA A 35 1.76 4.03 3.93
CA ALA A 35 1.65 5.21 3.08
C ALA A 35 0.59 6.18 3.65
N ALA A 36 -0.59 5.67 4.03
CA ALA A 36 -1.67 6.47 4.59
C ALA A 36 -1.29 7.15 5.91
N ASP A 37 -0.54 6.49 6.80
CA ASP A 37 -0.05 7.07 8.06
C ASP A 37 0.86 8.28 7.83
N ARG A 38 1.66 8.24 6.75
CA ARG A 38 2.53 9.36 6.35
C ARG A 38 1.79 10.48 5.64
N VAL A 39 0.58 10.24 5.17
CA VAL A 39 -0.22 11.20 4.41
C VAL A 39 -1.16 11.92 5.37
N ALA A 40 -0.85 13.18 5.66
CA ALA A 40 -1.69 14.03 6.52
C ALA A 40 -3.03 14.42 5.85
N GLU A 41 -3.17 14.20 4.54
CA GLU A 41 -4.36 14.58 3.79
C GLU A 41 -5.39 13.44 3.76
N PRO A 42 -6.57 13.61 4.39
CA PRO A 42 -7.55 12.54 4.51
C PRO A 42 -8.17 12.11 3.18
N ALA A 43 -8.19 13.00 2.18
CA ALA A 43 -8.67 12.68 0.83
C ALA A 43 -7.75 11.67 0.13
N GLU A 44 -6.44 11.83 0.31
CA GLU A 44 -5.44 10.93 -0.26
C GLU A 44 -5.41 9.60 0.51
N VAL A 45 -5.54 9.61 1.84
CA VAL A 45 -5.75 8.38 2.64
C VAL A 45 -6.94 7.57 2.13
N ALA A 46 -8.07 8.22 1.85
CA ALA A 46 -9.26 7.55 1.33
C ALA A 46 -9.03 6.96 -0.07
N ARG A 47 -8.30 7.65 -0.95
CA ARG A 47 -7.91 7.13 -2.27
C ARG A 47 -7.04 5.90 -2.16
N ILE A 48 -6.02 5.96 -1.31
CA ILE A 48 -5.09 4.86 -1.04
C ILE A 48 -5.87 3.63 -0.57
N LEU A 49 -6.72 3.78 0.44
CA LEU A 49 -7.49 2.66 0.98
C LEU A 49 -8.52 2.11 -0.02
N ALA A 50 -9.05 2.95 -0.91
CA ALA A 50 -9.97 2.54 -1.98
C ALA A 50 -9.26 1.80 -3.11
N GLU A 51 -7.97 2.06 -3.34
CA GLU A 51 -7.16 1.41 -4.38
C GLU A 51 -6.65 0.02 -3.95
N PHE A 52 -6.63 -0.24 -2.64
CA PHE A 52 -6.36 -1.56 -2.06
C PHE A 52 -7.59 -2.13 -1.34
N PRO A 53 -8.69 -2.46 -2.05
CA PRO A 53 -9.86 -3.13 -1.50
C PRO A 53 -9.60 -4.64 -1.41
N GLY A 54 -8.50 -5.02 -0.78
CA GLY A 54 -8.15 -6.43 -0.54
C GLY A 54 -8.77 -6.93 0.76
N PRO A 55 -9.25 -8.18 0.83
CA PRO A 55 -9.56 -8.80 2.12
C PRO A 55 -8.30 -8.71 2.99
N THR A 56 -8.48 -8.26 4.23
CA THR A 56 -7.41 -8.33 5.22
C THR A 56 -6.91 -9.77 5.29
N LEU A 57 -5.64 -9.97 5.64
CA LEU A 57 -4.97 -11.28 5.89
C LEU A 57 -5.75 -12.21 6.87
N ARG A 58 -6.97 -11.87 7.29
CA ARG A 58 -7.87 -12.72 8.07
C ARG A 58 -8.42 -13.93 7.30
N GLN A 59 -8.05 -14.15 6.04
CA GLN A 59 -8.42 -15.37 5.31
C GLN A 59 -7.18 -16.03 4.69
N GLU A 60 -6.22 -16.41 5.53
CA GLU A 60 -5.33 -17.52 5.20
C GLU A 60 -5.81 -18.71 6.05
N ASP A 61 -6.37 -19.72 5.40
CA ASP A 61 -6.69 -21.07 5.92
C ASP A 61 -5.43 -21.93 5.90
#